data_AF-A0A6I6F7Z8-F1
#
_entry.id   AF-A0A6I6F7Z8-F1
#
_cell.length_a   1.000
_cell.length_b   1.000
_cell.length_c   1.000
_cell.angle_alpha   90.00
_cell.angle_beta   90.00
_cell.angle_gamma   90.00
#
_symmetry.space_group_name_H-M   'P 1'
#
loop_
_entity.id
_entity.type
_entity.pdbx_description
1 polymer ?
#
loop_
_entity_poly.entity_id
_entity_poly.type
_entity_poly.pdbx_seq_one_letter_code
_entity_poly.pdbx_strand_id
1 'polypeptide(L)'
;MNFRICQYVLRRTFGYVSKKYKRILAYSSMSQIGYILVGIGLMGILKEHRTIAIYGTLYHIINHAIFKVLLFMGAGIIYMVLHELSINKIGGFGRDKKILKVLFFIGLCAIIGMPGFNGFASKTLLHQALSEAHHMYGGNIFVAAEVVFTLSSCFTVAYLLKIFIAVFVEKSSNDFNDIKSKITVQAIIPMVALAGVILYIGMQPDKLIGLLNGALQSFDAEAINKIHFYSFDHIKSSASTIFLGVLVYITFVRKYLRKGTKENWHYENTSLQWFNLERDLYKPITKHVFNVISIVLKGIDQSIIKFATIIGNGFKAMEKVEIEYNGPILKVKEANKEQFKEGKKEIFQNKETLYNVKEAVNSLGNRFNSVTYSIFIFGVVLVICLVVLIK
;
A
#
# COMPACT_ATOMS: atom_id res chain seq x y z
N MET A 1 -22.00 -11.33 8.05
CA MET A 1 -20.86 -11.01 7.15
C MET A 1 -19.97 -9.84 7.63
N ASN A 2 -20.33 -9.12 8.71
CA ASN A 2 -19.67 -7.88 9.17
C ASN A 2 -18.62 -8.05 10.30
N PHE A 3 -18.26 -9.29 10.66
CA PHE A 3 -17.28 -9.55 11.74
C PHE A 3 -15.85 -9.84 11.24
N ARG A 4 -15.67 -10.07 9.92
CA ARG A 4 -14.36 -10.41 9.32
C ARG A 4 -13.48 -9.19 9.01
N ILE A 5 -14.07 -8.01 8.80
CA ILE A 5 -13.32 -6.76 8.63
C ILE A 5 -12.79 -6.26 9.98
N CYS A 6 -13.49 -6.55 11.08
CA CYS A 6 -13.00 -6.30 12.43
C CYS A 6 -11.78 -7.18 12.78
N GLN A 7 -11.71 -8.42 12.26
CA GLN A 7 -10.48 -9.24 12.33
C GLN A 7 -9.32 -8.67 11.49
N TYR A 8 -9.58 -7.88 10.44
CA TYR A 8 -8.56 -7.17 9.67
C TYR A 8 -7.95 -5.98 10.45
N VAL A 9 -8.68 -5.41 11.39
CA VAL A 9 -8.23 -4.32 12.27
C VAL A 9 -7.56 -4.85 13.54
N LEU A 10 -8.08 -5.95 14.10
CA LEU A 10 -7.41 -6.79 15.12
C LEU A 10 -6.10 -7.44 14.59
N ARG A 11 -5.82 -7.33 13.30
CA ARG A 11 -4.59 -7.76 12.62
C ARG A 11 -3.46 -6.73 12.68
N ARG A 12 -3.70 -5.51 13.17
CA ARG A 12 -2.65 -4.50 13.41
C ARG A 12 -1.70 -4.86 14.56
N THR A 13 -1.98 -5.94 15.28
CA THR A 13 -1.14 -6.49 16.37
C THR A 13 0.22 -7.03 15.89
N PHE A 14 0.43 -7.25 14.58
CA PHE A 14 1.69 -7.83 14.06
C PHE A 14 2.86 -6.86 13.88
N GLY A 15 2.62 -5.54 13.85
CA GLY A 15 3.70 -4.55 13.94
C GLY A 15 4.42 -4.61 15.30
N TYR A 16 3.67 -4.83 16.37
CA TYR A 16 4.22 -4.99 17.73
C TYR A 16 5.01 -6.26 17.93
N VAL A 17 4.59 -7.32 17.26
CA VAL A 17 5.15 -8.66 17.42
C VAL A 17 6.37 -8.86 16.52
N SER A 18 6.42 -8.14 15.40
CA SER A 18 7.53 -8.22 14.47
C SER A 18 8.84 -7.78 15.14
N LYS A 19 9.83 -8.68 15.09
CA LYS A 19 11.20 -8.39 15.53
C LYS A 19 12.01 -7.64 14.47
N LYS A 20 11.60 -7.67 13.20
CA LYS A 20 12.35 -7.08 12.08
C LYS A 20 11.86 -5.67 11.76
N TYR A 21 12.75 -4.69 11.86
CA TYR A 21 12.55 -3.28 11.60
C TYR A 21 11.91 -3.02 10.22
N LYS A 22 12.47 -3.60 9.14
CA LYS A 22 11.93 -3.46 7.77
C LYS A 22 10.49 -3.95 7.64
N ARG A 23 10.11 -5.02 8.36
CA ARG A 23 8.72 -5.53 8.33
C ARG A 23 7.77 -4.55 8.99
N ILE A 24 8.15 -3.95 10.11
CA ILE A 24 7.30 -2.96 10.79
C ILE A 24 7.08 -1.74 9.90
N LEU A 25 8.13 -1.24 9.24
CA LEU A 25 7.97 -0.17 8.26
C LEU A 25 7.09 -0.59 7.07
N ALA A 26 7.19 -1.83 6.57
CA ALA A 26 6.31 -2.30 5.51
C ALA A 26 4.84 -2.36 5.95
N TYR A 27 4.57 -2.87 7.15
CA TYR A 27 3.22 -2.86 7.74
C TYR A 27 2.70 -1.44 7.96
N SER A 28 3.58 -0.50 8.33
CA SER A 28 3.20 0.91 8.47
C SER A 28 2.76 1.51 7.13
N SER A 29 3.42 1.14 6.02
CA SER A 29 3.02 1.57 4.68
C SER A 29 1.66 1.01 4.30
N MET A 30 1.38 -0.27 4.58
CA MET A 30 0.03 -0.82 4.37
C MET A 30 -1.04 -0.07 5.15
N SER A 31 -0.74 0.32 6.39
CA SER A 31 -1.68 1.11 7.20
C SER A 31 -1.96 2.49 6.59
N GLN A 32 -0.94 3.16 6.04
CA GLN A 32 -1.14 4.47 5.38
C GLN A 32 -1.92 4.33 4.08
N ILE A 33 -1.59 3.30 3.28
CA ILE A 33 -2.34 2.97 2.07
C ILE A 33 -3.82 2.66 2.40
N GLY A 34 -4.11 2.09 3.58
CA GLY A 34 -5.46 1.97 4.10
C GLY A 34 -6.21 3.31 4.24
N TYR A 35 -5.55 4.37 4.72
CA TYR A 35 -6.16 5.70 4.78
C TYR A 35 -6.41 6.29 3.39
N ILE A 36 -5.49 6.08 2.45
CA ILE A 36 -5.65 6.49 1.04
C ILE A 36 -6.92 5.85 0.48
N LEU A 37 -7.16 4.56 0.73
CA LEU A 37 -8.39 3.92 0.27
C LEU A 37 -9.65 4.41 0.94
N VAL A 38 -9.61 4.73 2.24
CA VAL A 38 -10.76 5.34 2.90
C VAL A 38 -11.13 6.62 2.16
N GLY A 39 -10.13 7.45 1.84
CA GLY A 39 -10.33 8.65 1.02
C GLY A 39 -10.92 8.36 -0.37
N ILE A 40 -10.37 7.38 -1.11
CA ILE A 40 -10.90 6.96 -2.42
C ILE A 40 -12.35 6.48 -2.31
N GLY A 41 -12.67 5.69 -1.28
CA GLY A 41 -14.04 5.22 -1.05
C GLY A 41 -14.99 6.39 -0.76
N LEU A 42 -14.55 7.35 0.05
CA LEU A 42 -15.31 8.56 0.35
C LEU A 42 -15.52 9.44 -0.90
N MET A 43 -14.57 9.47 -1.84
CA MET A 43 -14.75 10.17 -3.11
C MET A 43 -15.94 9.63 -3.92
N GLY A 44 -16.17 8.32 -3.90
CA GLY A 44 -17.32 7.70 -4.56
C GLY A 44 -18.63 7.89 -3.80
N ILE A 45 -18.58 7.84 -2.46
CA ILE A 45 -19.75 7.98 -1.59
C ILE A 45 -20.28 9.42 -1.60
N LEU A 46 -19.40 10.42 -1.45
CA LEU A 46 -19.79 11.83 -1.30
C LEU A 46 -20.27 12.49 -2.60
N LYS A 47 -20.03 11.88 -3.77
CA LYS A 47 -20.43 12.39 -5.09
C LYS A 47 -20.09 13.88 -5.26
N GLU A 48 -21.08 14.77 -5.30
CA GLU A 48 -20.90 16.22 -5.46
C GLU A 48 -20.07 16.87 -4.33
N HIS A 49 -20.05 16.26 -3.15
CA HIS A 49 -19.30 16.77 -1.99
C HIS A 49 -17.91 16.12 -1.82
N ARG A 50 -17.38 15.47 -2.86
CA ARG A 50 -16.13 14.69 -2.77
C ARG A 50 -14.86 15.51 -2.62
N THR A 51 -14.90 16.85 -2.70
CA THR A 51 -13.72 17.71 -2.73
C THR A 51 -12.78 17.48 -1.55
N ILE A 52 -13.30 17.41 -0.31
CA ILE A 52 -12.48 17.18 0.88
C ILE A 52 -11.83 15.78 0.85
N ALA A 53 -12.55 14.78 0.35
CA ALA A 53 -12.03 13.43 0.17
C ALA A 53 -10.92 13.39 -0.89
N ILE A 54 -11.05 14.12 -2.00
CA ILE A 54 -10.01 14.23 -3.04
C ILE A 54 -8.75 14.86 -2.45
N TYR A 55 -8.88 16.04 -1.82
CA TYR A 55 -7.73 16.70 -1.20
C TYR A 55 -7.09 15.81 -0.16
N GLY A 56 -7.86 15.24 0.78
CA GLY A 56 -7.35 14.35 1.81
C GLY A 56 -6.58 13.17 1.24
N THR A 57 -7.10 12.54 0.18
CA THR A 57 -6.47 11.40 -0.49
C THR A 57 -5.15 11.79 -1.16
N LEU A 58 -5.17 12.80 -2.04
CA LEU A 58 -3.98 13.24 -2.77
C LEU A 58 -2.89 13.77 -1.83
N TYR A 59 -3.29 14.55 -0.83
CA TYR A 59 -2.40 15.08 0.19
C TYR A 59 -1.79 13.92 0.99
N HIS A 60 -2.57 12.91 1.37
CA HIS A 60 -2.04 11.76 2.10
C HIS A 60 -1.08 10.91 1.25
N ILE A 61 -1.31 10.75 -0.06
CA ILE A 61 -0.38 10.07 -0.97
C ILE A 61 1.00 10.76 -0.96
N ILE A 62 1.01 12.08 -1.16
CA ILE A 62 2.25 12.87 -1.19
C ILE A 62 2.96 12.80 0.16
N ASN A 63 2.24 13.05 1.25
CA ASN A 63 2.80 12.98 2.59
C ASN A 63 3.38 11.59 2.91
N HIS A 64 2.62 10.54 2.58
CA HIS A 64 3.02 9.16 2.76
C HIS A 64 4.35 8.89 2.07
N ALA A 65 4.51 9.29 0.80
CA ALA A 65 5.79 9.16 0.11
C ALA A 65 6.93 9.86 0.88
N ILE A 66 6.75 11.13 1.24
CA ILE A 66 7.79 11.95 1.88
C ILE A 66 8.24 11.36 3.22
N PHE A 67 7.33 11.16 4.17
CA PHE A 67 7.72 10.67 5.50
C PHE A 67 8.18 9.20 5.47
N LYS A 68 7.69 8.39 4.53
CA LYS A 68 8.16 7.00 4.39
C LYS A 68 9.56 6.92 3.86
N VAL A 69 9.91 7.72 2.85
CA VAL A 69 11.28 7.76 2.33
C VAL A 69 12.25 8.16 3.45
N LEU A 70 11.90 9.17 4.26
CA LEU A 70 12.70 9.56 5.42
C LEU A 70 12.91 8.41 6.42
N LEU A 71 11.83 7.72 6.81
CA LEU A 71 11.90 6.60 7.75
C LEU A 71 12.68 5.39 7.18
N PHE A 72 12.53 5.10 5.89
CA PHE A 72 13.28 4.02 5.21
C PHE A 72 14.75 4.37 5.01
N MET A 73 15.10 5.63 4.76
CA MET A 73 16.49 6.08 4.75
C MET A 73 17.16 5.87 6.11
N GLY A 74 16.46 6.21 7.21
CA GLY A 74 16.97 5.92 8.55
C GLY A 74 17.20 4.42 8.79
N ALA A 75 16.27 3.57 8.32
CA ALA A 75 16.43 2.11 8.33
C ALA A 75 17.64 1.65 7.50
N GLY A 76 17.81 2.25 6.32
CA GLY A 76 18.87 1.95 5.36
C GLY A 76 20.24 2.26 5.93
N ILE A 77 20.41 3.41 6.58
CA ILE A 77 21.65 3.79 7.26
C ILE A 77 21.99 2.77 8.36
N ILE A 78 21.02 2.37 9.19
CA ILE A 78 21.24 1.34 10.22
C ILE A 78 21.69 0.03 9.58
N TYR A 79 21.03 -0.41 8.49
CA TYR A 79 21.39 -1.64 7.80
C TYR A 79 22.74 -1.59 7.09
N MET A 80 23.10 -0.48 6.46
CA MET A 80 24.41 -0.31 5.81
C MET A 80 25.55 -0.43 6.81
N VAL A 81 25.31 -0.05 8.06
CA VAL A 81 26.32 -0.02 9.11
C VAL A 81 26.38 -1.34 9.89
N LEU A 82 25.23 -1.95 10.19
CA LEU A 82 25.14 -3.14 11.04
C LEU A 82 24.86 -4.44 10.28
N HIS A 83 24.44 -4.38 9.02
CA HIS A 83 23.92 -5.51 8.23
C HIS A 83 22.84 -6.34 8.93
N GLU A 84 22.13 -5.72 9.89
CA GLU A 84 21.13 -6.35 10.74
C GLU A 84 19.93 -5.41 10.89
N LEU A 85 18.72 -5.99 10.99
CA LEU A 85 17.47 -5.25 11.12
C LEU A 85 16.55 -5.82 12.20
N SER A 86 17.01 -6.82 12.96
CA SER A 86 16.32 -7.28 14.16
C SER A 86 16.40 -6.22 15.26
N ILE A 87 15.26 -5.70 15.72
CA ILE A 87 15.13 -4.69 16.79
C ILE A 87 15.91 -5.08 18.04
N ASN A 88 15.89 -6.36 18.41
CA ASN A 88 16.60 -6.84 19.61
C ASN A 88 18.12 -6.81 19.44
N LYS A 89 18.63 -6.77 18.21
CA LYS A 89 20.07 -6.72 17.92
C LYS A 89 20.56 -5.31 17.60
N ILE A 90 19.74 -4.49 16.95
CA ILE A 90 20.07 -3.08 16.63
C ILE A 90 19.67 -2.11 17.74
N GLY A 91 19.06 -2.60 18.82
CA GLY A 91 18.62 -1.79 19.95
C GLY A 91 19.76 -0.97 20.53
N GLY A 92 19.50 0.30 20.87
CA GLY A 92 20.49 1.23 21.42
C GLY A 92 21.49 1.85 20.43
N PHE A 93 21.60 1.35 19.19
CA PHE A 93 22.55 1.87 18.19
C PHE A 93 22.39 3.37 17.91
N GLY A 94 21.16 3.86 17.88
CA GLY A 94 20.85 5.25 17.54
C GLY A 94 20.99 6.23 18.71
N ARG A 95 21.29 5.75 19.92
CA ARG A 95 21.25 6.56 21.15
C ARG A 95 22.21 7.75 21.12
N ASP A 96 23.42 7.53 20.62
CA ASP A 96 24.46 8.56 20.53
C ASP A 96 24.45 9.32 19.18
N LYS A 97 23.57 8.92 18.26
CA LYS A 97 23.51 9.44 16.88
C LYS A 97 22.44 10.53 16.79
N LYS A 98 22.72 11.69 17.40
CA LYS A 98 21.77 12.80 17.59
C LYS A 98 21.04 13.23 16.32
N ILE A 99 21.76 13.43 15.22
CA ILE A 99 21.16 13.88 13.95
C ILE A 99 20.20 12.82 13.39
N LEU A 100 20.64 11.57 13.30
CA LEU A 100 19.81 10.46 12.83
C LEU A 100 18.56 10.28 13.71
N LYS A 101 18.73 10.41 15.04
CA LYS A 101 17.64 10.35 16.01
C LYS A 101 16.60 11.44 15.79
N VAL A 102 17.01 12.69 15.60
CA VAL A 102 16.10 13.81 15.35
C VAL A 102 15.37 13.64 14.01
N LEU A 103 16.09 13.26 12.95
CA LEU A 103 15.49 13.06 11.64
C LEU A 103 14.47 11.92 11.64
N PHE A 104 14.77 10.82 12.32
CA PHE A 104 13.81 9.73 12.49
C PHE A 104 12.61 10.17 13.34
N PHE A 105 12.82 10.98 14.38
CA PHE A 105 11.75 11.53 15.20
C PHE A 105 10.82 12.45 14.39
N ILE A 106 11.35 13.29 13.50
CA ILE A 106 10.54 14.10 12.58
C ILE A 106 9.68 13.20 11.69
N GLY A 107 10.26 12.15 11.11
CA GLY A 107 9.52 11.15 10.33
C GLY A 107 8.43 10.43 11.14
N LEU A 108 8.71 10.11 12.41
CA LEU A 108 7.76 9.53 13.37
C LEU A 108 6.59 10.48 13.62
N CYS A 109 6.85 11.73 13.99
CA CYS A 109 5.83 12.74 14.24
C CYS A 109 4.94 12.99 13.02
N ALA A 110 5.54 13.00 11.82
CA ALA A 110 4.82 13.09 10.56
C ALA A 110 3.82 11.95 10.36
N ILE A 111 4.27 10.69 10.40
CA ILE A 111 3.40 9.54 10.10
C ILE A 111 2.32 9.30 11.17
N ILE A 112 2.58 9.65 12.44
CA ILE A 112 1.55 9.56 13.49
C ILE A 112 0.49 10.65 13.33
N GLY A 113 0.80 11.75 12.63
CA GLY A 113 -0.11 12.87 12.41
C GLY A 113 -0.08 13.89 13.54
N MET A 114 1.11 14.13 14.11
CA MET A 114 1.30 15.13 15.16
C MET A 114 1.08 16.56 14.60
N PRO A 115 0.36 17.45 15.31
CA PRO A 115 0.19 18.83 14.88
C PRO A 115 1.55 19.51 14.61
N GLY A 116 1.64 20.30 13.53
CA GLY A 116 2.88 20.91 13.08
C GLY A 116 3.67 20.09 12.06
N PHE A 117 3.26 18.85 11.78
CA PHE A 117 3.88 17.97 10.78
C PHE A 117 2.91 17.67 9.64
N ASN A 118 3.44 17.45 8.43
CA ASN A 118 2.63 17.28 7.22
C ASN A 118 1.51 16.22 7.35
N GLY A 119 1.77 15.08 8.00
CA GLY A 119 0.79 14.00 8.12
C GLY A 119 -0.46 14.38 8.90
N PHE A 120 -0.39 15.36 9.81
CA PHE A 120 -1.57 15.91 10.50
C PHE A 120 -2.57 16.46 9.49
N ALA A 121 -2.12 17.34 8.58
CA ALA A 121 -2.97 17.97 7.59
C ALA A 121 -3.76 16.96 6.75
N SER A 122 -3.07 15.95 6.20
CA SER A 122 -3.72 14.92 5.40
C SER A 122 -4.70 14.03 6.18
N LYS A 123 -4.40 13.67 7.43
CA LYS A 123 -5.29 12.84 8.24
C LYS A 123 -6.52 13.61 8.70
N THR A 124 -6.36 14.89 9.02
CA THR A 124 -7.46 15.79 9.35
C THR A 124 -8.46 15.88 8.20
N LEU A 125 -8.00 16.05 6.96
CA LEU A 125 -8.89 16.08 5.78
C LEU A 125 -9.65 14.76 5.59
N LEU A 126 -8.98 13.62 5.76
CA LEU A 126 -9.63 12.31 5.66
C LEU A 126 -10.68 12.09 6.77
N HIS A 127 -10.38 12.54 7.99
CA HIS A 127 -11.32 12.51 9.11
C HIS A 127 -12.53 13.42 8.87
N GLN A 128 -12.31 14.63 8.32
CA GLN A 128 -13.38 15.53 7.92
C GLN A 128 -14.28 14.92 6.83
N ALA A 129 -13.68 14.35 5.77
CA ALA A 129 -14.45 13.66 4.73
C ALA A 129 -15.27 12.50 5.28
N LEU A 130 -14.74 11.76 6.26
CA LEU A 130 -15.46 10.67 6.90
C LEU A 130 -16.62 11.17 7.78
N SER A 131 -16.40 12.26 8.52
CA SER A 131 -17.43 12.94 9.30
C SER A 131 -18.53 13.52 8.41
N GLU A 132 -18.18 14.07 7.27
CA GLU A 132 -19.11 14.62 6.29
C GLU A 132 -20.00 13.52 5.69
N ALA A 133 -19.40 12.38 5.32
CA ALA A 133 -20.16 11.22 4.84
C ALA A 133 -21.11 10.68 5.92
N HIS A 134 -20.67 10.65 7.19
CA HIS A 134 -21.53 10.27 8.30
C HIS A 134 -22.71 11.25 8.47
N HIS A 135 -22.46 12.55 8.34
CA HIS A 135 -23.50 13.57 8.47
C HIS A 135 -24.55 13.47 7.36
N MET A 136 -24.13 13.25 6.11
CA MET A 136 -25.04 13.17 4.95
C MET A 136 -25.85 11.89 4.89
N TYR A 137 -25.20 10.74 5.07
CA TYR A 137 -25.81 9.43 4.80
C TYR A 137 -26.23 8.69 6.07
N GLY A 138 -25.74 9.13 7.23
CA GLY A 138 -26.03 8.48 8.51
C GLY A 138 -25.53 7.04 8.59
N GLY A 139 -25.87 6.37 9.68
CA GLY A 139 -25.67 4.93 9.81
C GLY A 139 -24.35 4.51 10.50
N ASN A 140 -24.43 3.32 11.09
CA ASN A 140 -23.38 2.76 11.96
C ASN A 140 -22.08 2.43 11.21
N ILE A 141 -22.11 2.36 9.87
CA ILE A 141 -20.94 2.02 9.06
C ILE A 141 -19.86 3.11 9.11
N PHE A 142 -20.25 4.39 9.11
CA PHE A 142 -19.28 5.50 9.18
C PHE A 142 -18.72 5.66 10.59
N VAL A 143 -19.54 5.43 11.63
CA VAL A 143 -19.06 5.35 13.02
C VAL A 143 -18.05 4.22 13.17
N ALA A 144 -18.33 3.04 12.62
CA ALA A 144 -17.40 1.92 12.63
C ALA A 144 -16.11 2.25 11.84
N ALA A 145 -16.23 2.89 10.68
CA ALA A 145 -15.08 3.32 9.90
C ALA A 145 -14.20 4.33 10.67
N GLU A 146 -14.81 5.27 11.38
CA GLU A 146 -14.12 6.27 12.21
C GLU A 146 -13.39 5.62 13.39
N VAL A 147 -14.04 4.69 14.08
CA VAL A 147 -13.41 3.89 15.14
C VAL A 147 -12.21 3.12 14.59
N VAL A 148 -12.34 2.50 13.41
CA VAL A 148 -11.25 1.78 12.75
C VAL A 148 -10.11 2.72 12.32
N PHE A 149 -10.44 3.91 11.82
CA PHE A 149 -9.49 4.96 11.45
C PHE A 149 -8.69 5.46 12.66
N THR A 150 -9.37 5.72 13.78
CA THR A 150 -8.75 6.16 15.03
C THR A 150 -7.89 5.05 15.65
N LEU A 151 -8.41 3.81 15.74
CA LEU A 151 -7.64 2.66 16.22
C LEU A 151 -6.41 2.37 15.36
N SER A 152 -6.51 2.54 14.04
CA SER A 152 -5.38 2.50 13.12
C SER A 152 -4.25 3.44 13.52
N SER A 153 -4.63 4.69 13.80
CA SER A 153 -3.70 5.78 14.11
C SER A 153 -3.04 5.51 15.46
N CYS A 154 -3.81 5.07 16.45
CA CYS A 154 -3.31 4.58 17.73
C CYS A 154 -2.25 3.50 17.59
N PHE A 155 -2.54 2.47 16.79
CA PHE A 155 -1.58 1.40 16.60
C PHE A 155 -0.31 1.91 15.88
N THR A 156 -0.47 2.83 14.93
CA THR A 156 0.65 3.51 14.25
C THR A 156 1.58 4.21 15.20
N VAL A 157 1.04 4.95 16.17
CA VAL A 157 1.83 5.58 17.23
C VAL A 157 2.60 4.52 17.99
N ALA A 158 1.93 3.49 18.50
CA ALA A 158 2.60 2.59 19.44
C ALA A 158 3.66 1.68 18.79
N TYR A 159 3.47 1.18 17.56
CA TYR A 159 4.51 0.33 16.94
C TYR A 159 5.71 1.14 16.45
N LEU A 160 5.53 2.41 16.06
CA LEU A 160 6.67 3.26 15.69
C LEU A 160 7.37 3.82 16.92
N LEU A 161 6.64 4.13 17.99
CA LEU A 161 7.23 4.50 19.27
C LEU A 161 8.08 3.35 19.84
N LYS A 162 7.63 2.10 19.67
CA LYS A 162 8.45 0.91 19.95
C LYS A 162 9.80 0.95 19.22
N ILE A 163 9.79 1.20 17.91
CA ILE A 163 11.03 1.31 17.13
C ILE A 163 11.90 2.45 17.66
N PHE A 164 11.31 3.63 17.82
CA PHE A 164 12.04 4.82 18.22
C PHE A 164 12.72 4.62 19.57
N ILE A 165 11.99 4.11 20.56
CA ILE A 165 12.52 3.88 21.90
C ILE A 165 13.58 2.78 21.87
N ALA A 166 13.30 1.64 21.25
CA ALA A 166 14.23 0.51 21.19
C ALA A 166 15.57 0.90 20.53
N VAL A 167 15.54 1.65 19.43
CA VAL A 167 16.75 1.96 18.64
C VAL A 167 17.47 3.21 19.14
N PHE A 168 16.74 4.26 19.54
CA PHE A 168 17.30 5.58 19.79
C PHE A 168 17.28 6.03 21.26
N VAL A 169 16.63 5.28 22.16
CA VAL A 169 16.48 5.67 23.57
C VAL A 169 17.04 4.63 24.52
N GLU A 170 16.69 3.35 24.35
CA GLU A 170 17.12 2.28 25.25
C GLU A 170 18.64 2.08 25.22
N LYS A 171 19.21 1.73 26.38
CA LYS A 171 20.58 1.23 26.47
C LYS A 171 20.61 -0.20 25.97
N SER A 172 21.70 -0.63 25.35
CA SER A 172 21.90 -2.01 24.96
C SER A 172 23.25 -2.48 25.48
N SER A 173 23.33 -3.75 25.88
CA SER A 173 24.60 -4.42 26.15
C SER A 173 25.42 -4.68 24.87
N ASN A 174 24.81 -4.51 23.69
CA ASN A 174 25.52 -4.60 22.43
C ASN A 174 26.55 -3.46 22.34
N ASP A 175 27.82 -3.83 22.17
CA ASP A 175 28.89 -2.87 21.97
C ASP A 175 28.85 -2.34 20.52
N PHE A 176 28.63 -1.03 20.38
CA PHE A 176 28.68 -0.32 19.09
C PHE A 176 29.86 0.66 19.00
N ASN A 177 30.82 0.61 19.94
CA ASN A 177 31.90 1.59 20.05
C ASN A 177 32.76 1.65 18.77
N ASP A 178 33.08 0.50 18.16
CA ASP A 178 33.88 0.41 16.93
C ASP A 178 33.16 0.90 15.65
N ILE A 179 31.87 1.23 15.77
CA ILE A 179 30.97 1.54 14.64
C ILE A 179 30.45 2.99 14.73
N LYS A 180 30.89 3.77 15.73
CA LYS A 180 30.43 5.14 15.98
C LYS A 180 30.58 6.07 14.77
N SER A 181 31.64 5.93 13.98
CA SER A 181 32.03 6.86 12.90
C SER A 181 31.53 6.52 11.48
N LYS A 182 30.82 5.40 11.25
CA LYS A 182 30.54 4.92 9.88
C LYS A 182 29.38 5.60 9.12
N ILE A 183 28.76 6.66 9.65
CA ILE A 183 27.65 7.33 8.94
C ILE A 183 28.20 8.53 8.16
N THR A 184 28.30 8.38 6.85
CA THR A 184 28.72 9.45 5.95
C THR A 184 27.69 10.58 5.92
N VAL A 185 28.15 11.82 5.94
CA VAL A 185 27.30 13.03 5.84
C VAL A 185 26.40 13.00 4.59
N GLN A 186 26.91 12.44 3.48
CA GLN A 186 26.16 12.26 2.23
C GLN A 186 24.86 11.47 2.40
N ALA A 187 24.80 10.52 3.34
CA ALA A 187 23.58 9.76 3.62
C ALA A 187 22.54 10.57 4.41
N ILE A 188 22.98 11.62 5.12
CA ILE A 188 22.14 12.47 5.98
C ILE A 188 21.51 13.63 5.21
N ILE A 189 22.20 14.18 4.20
CA ILE A 189 21.71 15.31 3.38
C ILE A 189 20.27 15.09 2.85
N PRO A 190 19.94 13.97 2.17
CA PRO A 190 18.58 13.78 1.67
C PRO A 190 17.55 13.63 2.81
N MET A 191 17.95 13.10 3.96
CA MET A 191 17.06 13.00 5.13
C MET A 191 16.75 14.38 5.71
N VAL A 192 17.74 15.28 5.78
CA VAL A 192 17.54 16.66 6.23
C VAL A 192 16.60 17.40 5.28
N ALA A 193 16.80 17.26 3.97
CA ALA A 193 15.93 17.86 2.97
C ALA A 193 14.46 17.38 3.14
N LEU A 194 14.24 16.07 3.26
CA LEU A 194 12.91 15.50 3.49
C LEU A 194 12.29 15.95 4.82
N ALA A 195 13.08 16.01 5.89
CA ALA A 195 12.63 16.51 7.18
C ALA A 195 12.21 18.00 7.10
N GLY A 196 12.97 18.81 6.36
CA GLY A 196 12.62 20.21 6.08
C GLY A 196 11.29 20.34 5.35
N VAL A 197 11.08 19.53 4.30
CA VAL A 197 9.80 19.49 3.56
C VAL A 197 8.63 19.08 4.46
N ILE A 198 8.81 18.07 5.33
CA ILE A 198 7.78 17.64 6.29
C ILE A 198 7.34 18.77 7.21
N LEU A 199 8.31 19.52 7.76
CA LEU A 199 8.05 20.63 8.67
C LEU A 199 7.42 21.80 7.93
N TYR A 200 7.93 22.14 6.74
CA TYR A 200 7.39 23.22 5.91
C TYR A 200 5.93 22.98 5.53
N ILE A 201 5.60 21.80 5.01
CA ILE A 201 4.21 21.42 4.67
C ILE A 201 3.34 21.36 5.94
N GLY A 202 3.89 20.89 7.05
CA GLY A 202 3.20 20.91 8.34
C GLY A 202 2.82 22.32 8.77
N MET A 203 3.75 23.26 8.74
CA MET A 203 3.52 24.65 9.16
C MET A 203 2.63 25.43 8.20
N GLN A 204 2.68 25.14 6.91
CA GLN A 204 1.90 25.82 5.87
C GLN A 204 1.11 24.83 4.99
N PRO A 205 0.09 24.16 5.54
CA PRO A 205 -0.61 23.11 4.81
C PRO A 205 -1.38 23.61 3.58
N ASP A 206 -1.83 24.87 3.61
CA ASP A 206 -2.57 25.53 2.52
C ASP A 206 -1.74 25.65 1.22
N LYS A 207 -0.41 25.74 1.33
CA LYS A 207 0.47 25.83 0.15
C LYS A 207 0.38 24.57 -0.72
N LEU A 208 0.27 23.40 -0.09
CA LEU A 208 0.12 22.16 -0.84
C LEU A 208 -1.29 22.03 -1.43
N ILE A 209 -2.32 22.57 -0.76
CA ILE A 209 -3.68 22.66 -1.35
C ILE A 209 -3.64 23.46 -2.65
N GLY A 210 -2.95 24.60 -2.67
CA GLY A 210 -2.77 25.39 -3.91
C GLY A 210 -2.17 24.59 -5.07
N LEU A 211 -1.18 23.73 -4.81
CA LEU A 211 -0.61 22.81 -5.82
C LEU A 211 -1.65 21.77 -6.29
N LEU A 212 -2.47 21.27 -5.37
CA LEU A 212 -3.48 20.26 -5.65
C LEU A 212 -4.72 20.81 -6.37
N ASN A 213 -4.96 22.12 -6.36
CA ASN A 213 -6.08 22.74 -7.07
C ASN A 213 -6.08 22.40 -8.57
N GLY A 214 -4.89 22.34 -9.19
CA GLY A 214 -4.76 21.95 -10.61
C GLY A 214 -5.22 20.51 -10.86
N ALA A 215 -5.07 19.61 -9.88
CA ALA A 215 -5.53 18.23 -10.00
C ALA A 215 -7.06 18.10 -9.88
N LEU A 216 -7.76 19.05 -9.24
CA LEU A 216 -9.22 18.98 -9.07
C LEU A 216 -9.99 19.09 -10.38
N GLN A 217 -9.46 19.80 -11.38
CA GLN A 217 -10.09 19.89 -12.71
C GLN A 217 -10.29 18.50 -13.33
N SER A 218 -9.35 17.59 -13.10
CA SER A 218 -9.45 16.19 -13.58
C SER A 218 -10.51 15.37 -12.86
N PHE A 219 -11.00 15.85 -11.71
CA PHE A 219 -12.03 15.19 -10.90
C PHE A 219 -13.36 15.93 -10.91
N ASP A 220 -13.54 16.94 -11.77
CA ASP A 220 -14.78 17.72 -11.87
C ASP A 220 -15.30 18.15 -10.49
N ALA A 221 -14.41 18.74 -9.69
CA ALA A 221 -14.67 19.12 -8.31
C ALA A 221 -14.29 20.58 -8.08
N GLU A 222 -15.14 21.33 -7.38
CA GLU A 222 -14.90 22.74 -7.07
C GLU A 222 -13.81 22.92 -6.04
N ALA A 223 -12.97 23.95 -6.20
CA ALA A 223 -11.89 24.24 -5.28
C ALA A 223 -12.40 24.88 -3.98
N ILE A 224 -11.84 24.46 -2.84
CA ILE A 224 -12.15 25.07 -1.54
C ILE A 224 -11.12 26.18 -1.27
N ASN A 225 -11.61 27.41 -1.10
CA ASN A 225 -10.74 28.59 -0.96
C ASN A 225 -9.97 28.65 0.36
N LYS A 226 -10.39 27.93 1.41
CA LYS A 226 -9.66 27.87 2.68
C LYS A 226 -10.08 26.67 3.52
N ILE A 227 -9.10 25.91 4.03
CA ILE A 227 -9.35 24.81 4.97
C ILE A 227 -8.68 25.13 6.30
N HIS A 228 -9.46 25.14 7.38
CA HIS A 228 -8.93 25.39 8.72
C HIS A 228 -8.30 24.12 9.31
N PHE A 229 -7.03 23.86 9.00
CA PHE A 229 -6.32 22.67 9.48
C PHE A 229 -6.12 22.66 11.00
N TYR A 230 -5.79 23.82 11.59
CA TYR A 230 -5.40 23.97 12.99
C TYR A 230 -6.55 24.45 13.89
N SER A 231 -7.73 23.83 13.76
CA SER A 231 -8.82 24.05 14.72
C SER A 231 -8.54 23.33 16.05
N PHE A 232 -9.18 23.81 17.12
CA PHE A 232 -9.07 23.17 18.44
C PHE A 232 -9.51 21.70 18.39
N ASP A 233 -10.59 21.40 17.66
CA ASP A 233 -11.13 20.04 17.53
C ASP A 233 -10.17 19.11 16.80
N HIS A 234 -9.52 19.57 15.73
CA HIS A 234 -8.54 18.76 15.00
C HIS A 234 -7.31 18.45 15.86
N ILE A 235 -6.80 19.48 16.57
CA ILE A 235 -5.66 19.31 17.47
C ILE A 235 -6.02 18.33 18.60
N LYS A 236 -7.20 18.49 19.20
CA LYS A 236 -7.71 17.61 20.26
C LYS A 236 -7.87 16.17 19.79
N SER A 237 -8.42 15.94 18.58
CA SER A 237 -8.58 14.62 17.98
C SER A 237 -7.24 13.93 17.69
N SER A 238 -6.27 14.67 17.15
CA SER A 238 -4.92 14.14 16.95
C SER A 238 -4.23 13.83 18.28
N ALA A 239 -4.31 14.76 19.25
CA ALA A 239 -3.70 14.60 20.57
C ALA A 239 -4.28 13.40 21.33
N SER A 240 -5.60 13.18 21.30
CA SER A 240 -6.25 12.04 21.96
C SER A 240 -5.80 10.72 21.34
N THR A 241 -5.68 10.66 20.02
CA THR A 241 -5.19 9.49 19.28
C THR A 241 -3.73 9.19 19.59
N ILE A 242 -2.88 10.21 19.66
CA ILE A 242 -1.48 10.06 20.04
C ILE A 242 -1.37 9.59 21.49
N PHE A 243 -2.14 10.18 22.40
CA PHE A 243 -2.18 9.80 23.81
C PHE A 243 -2.59 8.33 23.98
N LEU A 244 -3.69 7.91 23.35
CA LEU A 244 -4.17 6.53 23.42
C LEU A 244 -3.15 5.56 22.79
N GLY A 245 -2.49 5.97 21.71
CA GLY A 245 -1.37 5.24 21.14
C GLY A 245 -0.20 5.07 22.12
N VAL A 246 0.24 6.15 22.75
CA VAL A 246 1.29 6.11 23.81
C VAL A 246 0.86 5.21 24.96
N LEU A 247 -0.41 5.27 25.37
CA LEU A 247 -0.97 4.39 26.39
C LEU A 247 -0.85 2.92 25.98
N VAL A 248 -1.23 2.55 24.75
CA VAL A 248 -1.04 1.19 24.22
C VAL A 248 0.44 0.79 24.22
N TYR A 249 1.35 1.70 23.88
CA TYR A 249 2.78 1.42 23.98
C TYR A 249 3.19 1.11 25.43
N ILE A 250 2.81 1.94 26.40
CA ILE A 250 3.20 1.76 27.80
C ILE A 250 2.58 0.48 28.38
N THR A 251 1.27 0.30 28.21
CA THR A 251 0.51 -0.76 28.88
C THR A 251 0.66 -2.11 28.21
N PHE A 252 0.83 -2.17 26.89
CA PHE A 252 0.95 -3.44 26.15
C PHE A 252 2.40 -3.71 25.74
N VAL A 253 3.01 -2.80 24.99
CA VAL A 253 4.33 -3.06 24.37
C VAL A 253 5.43 -3.09 25.42
N ARG A 254 5.50 -2.07 26.28
CA ARG A 254 6.55 -1.94 27.28
C ARG A 254 6.35 -2.88 28.45
N LYS A 255 5.10 -3.08 28.90
CA LYS A 255 4.80 -3.95 30.04
C LYS A 255 4.77 -5.45 29.68
N TYR A 256 4.18 -5.83 28.55
CA TYR A 256 4.01 -7.25 28.19
C TYR A 256 5.04 -7.75 27.18
N LEU A 257 5.39 -6.98 26.15
CA LEU A 257 6.26 -7.46 25.06
C LEU A 257 7.75 -7.28 25.33
N ARG A 258 8.15 -6.22 26.04
CA ARG A 258 9.54 -5.98 26.43
C ARG A 258 9.87 -6.82 27.67
N LYS A 259 10.83 -7.73 27.54
CA LYS A 259 11.36 -8.57 28.62
C LYS A 259 12.82 -8.25 28.88
N GLY A 260 13.35 -8.78 30.00
CA GLY A 260 14.74 -8.60 30.41
C GLY A 260 15.00 -7.35 31.24
N THR A 261 16.26 -7.17 31.63
CA THR A 261 16.72 -6.12 32.53
C THR A 261 17.17 -4.87 31.77
N LYS A 262 17.60 -3.81 32.47
CA LYS A 262 17.90 -2.47 31.91
C LYS A 262 18.68 -2.49 30.58
N GLU A 263 19.73 -3.32 30.47
CA GLU A 263 20.62 -3.35 29.30
C GLU A 263 20.49 -4.63 28.46
N ASN A 264 20.02 -5.74 29.06
CA ASN A 264 19.77 -7.02 28.40
C ASN A 264 18.29 -7.22 28.12
N TRP A 265 17.68 -6.27 27.42
CA TRP A 265 16.26 -6.35 27.05
C TRP A 265 16.07 -7.01 25.69
N HIS A 266 14.90 -7.60 25.51
CA HIS A 266 14.47 -8.09 24.21
C HIS A 266 12.95 -8.00 24.10
N TYR A 267 12.46 -7.76 22.88
CA TYR A 267 11.04 -7.92 22.59
C TYR A 267 10.75 -9.39 22.26
N GLU A 268 9.82 -9.99 22.99
CA GLU A 268 9.31 -11.32 22.67
C GLU A 268 8.47 -11.30 21.39
N ASN A 269 8.55 -12.38 20.62
CA ASN A 269 7.71 -12.57 19.45
C ASN A 269 6.50 -13.40 19.88
N THR A 270 5.43 -12.73 20.30
CA THR A 270 4.15 -13.35 20.65
C THR A 270 3.30 -13.70 19.42
N SER A 271 3.93 -13.88 18.25
CA SER A 271 3.25 -14.39 17.05
C SER A 271 2.47 -15.62 17.47
N LEU A 272 1.15 -15.58 17.32
CA LEU A 272 0.26 -16.70 17.57
C LEU A 272 0.86 -17.90 16.82
N GLN A 273 1.49 -18.84 17.53
CA GLN A 273 2.14 -19.98 16.89
C GLN A 273 1.13 -20.82 16.10
N TRP A 274 -0.16 -20.70 16.47
CA TRP A 274 -1.31 -21.33 15.85
C TRP A 274 -1.87 -20.61 14.60
N PHE A 275 -1.51 -19.35 14.33
CA PHE A 275 -2.00 -18.64 13.13
C PHE A 275 -0.99 -17.62 12.60
N ASN A 276 -0.44 -17.94 11.44
CA ASN A 276 0.49 -17.11 10.69
C ASN A 276 -0.22 -16.50 9.47
N LEU A 277 -0.37 -15.18 9.47
CA LEU A 277 -0.93 -14.38 8.37
C LEU A 277 -0.52 -14.82 6.97
N GLU A 278 0.79 -14.98 6.80
CA GLU A 278 1.43 -15.22 5.53
C GLU A 278 1.12 -16.63 5.04
N ARG A 279 1.23 -17.61 5.94
CA ARG A 279 1.01 -19.02 5.64
C ARG A 279 -0.47 -19.37 5.51
N ASP A 280 -1.27 -18.93 6.48
CA ASP A 280 -2.60 -19.49 6.73
C ASP A 280 -3.73 -18.67 6.08
N LEU A 281 -3.45 -17.44 5.63
CA LEU A 281 -4.45 -16.64 4.91
C LEU A 281 -3.91 -16.03 3.61
N TYR A 282 -2.76 -15.34 3.65
CA TYR A 282 -2.27 -14.65 2.46
C TYR A 282 -1.93 -15.65 1.36
N LYS A 283 -0.99 -16.58 1.57
CA LYS A 283 -0.65 -17.60 0.58
C LYS A 283 -1.86 -18.29 -0.05
N PRO A 284 -2.86 -18.79 0.69
CA PRO A 284 -4.02 -19.43 0.08
C PRO A 284 -4.89 -18.45 -0.71
N ILE A 285 -5.18 -17.25 -0.20
CA ILE A 285 -5.97 -16.25 -0.94
C ILE A 285 -5.22 -15.79 -2.20
N THR A 286 -3.93 -15.46 -2.11
CA THR A 286 -3.19 -15.00 -3.29
C THR A 286 -3.10 -16.09 -4.32
N LYS A 287 -2.83 -17.34 -3.91
CA LYS A 287 -2.80 -18.49 -4.83
C LYS A 287 -4.15 -18.66 -5.53
N HIS A 288 -5.25 -18.47 -4.81
CA HIS A 288 -6.59 -18.50 -5.39
C HIS A 288 -6.82 -17.36 -6.39
N VAL A 289 -6.49 -16.11 -6.03
CA VAL A 289 -6.61 -14.95 -6.93
C VAL A 289 -5.74 -15.11 -8.18
N PHE A 290 -4.49 -15.55 -8.03
CA PHE A 290 -3.60 -15.84 -9.15
C PHE A 290 -4.15 -16.94 -10.06
N ASN A 291 -4.72 -18.00 -9.50
CA ASN A 291 -5.38 -19.04 -10.29
C ASN A 291 -6.56 -18.47 -11.10
N VAL A 292 -7.41 -17.65 -10.48
CA VAL A 292 -8.54 -17.01 -11.18
C VAL A 292 -8.04 -16.10 -12.31
N ILE A 293 -7.06 -15.23 -12.03
CA ILE A 293 -6.47 -14.34 -13.05
C ILE A 293 -5.83 -15.15 -14.17
N SER A 294 -5.13 -16.23 -13.86
CA SER A 294 -4.51 -17.11 -14.87
C SER A 294 -5.56 -17.78 -15.76
N ILE A 295 -6.71 -18.18 -15.23
CA ILE A 295 -7.84 -18.73 -16.01
C ILE A 295 -8.40 -17.66 -16.95
N VAL A 296 -8.62 -16.44 -16.45
CA VAL A 296 -9.13 -15.31 -17.25
C VAL A 296 -8.16 -14.96 -18.39
N LEU A 297 -6.87 -14.78 -18.07
CA LEU A 297 -5.85 -14.49 -19.08
C LEU A 297 -5.76 -15.60 -20.13
N LYS A 298 -5.85 -16.87 -19.73
CA LYS A 298 -5.90 -18.00 -20.66
C LYS A 298 -7.11 -17.94 -21.58
N GLY A 299 -8.26 -17.51 -21.08
CA GLY A 299 -9.46 -17.29 -21.89
C GLY A 299 -9.27 -16.18 -22.93
N ILE A 300 -8.61 -15.09 -22.55
CA ILE A 300 -8.28 -13.98 -23.45
C ILE A 300 -7.31 -14.45 -24.54
N ASP A 301 -6.20 -15.10 -24.17
CA ASP A 301 -5.21 -15.63 -25.11
C ASP A 301 -5.87 -16.57 -26.14
N GLN A 302 -6.70 -17.50 -25.67
CA GLN A 302 -7.42 -18.42 -26.56
C GLN A 302 -8.39 -17.70 -27.49
N SER A 303 -9.01 -16.62 -27.05
CA SER A 303 -9.92 -15.82 -27.85
C SER A 303 -9.18 -15.04 -28.94
N ILE A 304 -8.03 -14.46 -28.61
CA ILE A 304 -7.14 -13.77 -29.56
C ILE A 304 -6.65 -14.75 -30.63
N ILE A 305 -6.18 -15.94 -30.23
CA ILE A 305 -5.70 -16.96 -31.17
C ILE A 305 -6.83 -17.43 -32.10
N LYS A 306 -8.04 -17.67 -31.57
CA LYS A 306 -9.21 -18.03 -32.39
C LYS A 306 -9.56 -16.94 -33.38
N PHE A 307 -9.57 -15.68 -32.94
CA PHE A 307 -9.86 -14.53 -33.79
C PHE A 307 -8.83 -14.37 -34.91
N ALA A 308 -7.53 -14.44 -34.58
CA ALA A 308 -6.46 -14.39 -35.57
C ALA A 308 -6.54 -15.56 -36.58
N THR A 309 -6.93 -16.75 -36.13
CA THR A 309 -7.12 -17.93 -36.98
C THR A 309 -8.34 -17.77 -37.90
N ILE A 310 -9.44 -17.20 -37.41
CA ILE A 310 -10.64 -16.90 -38.24
C ILE A 310 -10.28 -15.89 -39.34
N ILE A 311 -9.58 -14.83 -38.98
CA ILE A 311 -9.11 -13.82 -39.95
C ILE A 311 -8.15 -14.44 -40.97
N GLY A 312 -7.14 -15.18 -40.51
CA GLY A 312 -6.17 -15.85 -41.40
C GLY A 312 -6.83 -16.85 -42.36
N ASN A 313 -7.82 -17.60 -41.88
CA ASN A 313 -8.61 -18.50 -42.72
C ASN A 313 -9.50 -17.73 -43.71
N GLY A 314 -10.04 -16.57 -43.32
CA GLY A 314 -10.78 -15.68 -44.22
C GLY A 314 -9.91 -15.14 -45.35
N PHE A 315 -8.69 -14.69 -45.06
CA PHE A 315 -7.72 -14.25 -46.07
C PHE A 315 -7.32 -15.38 -47.02
N LYS A 316 -7.01 -16.57 -46.50
CA LYS A 316 -6.68 -17.74 -47.34
C LYS A 316 -7.85 -18.22 -48.20
N ALA A 317 -9.09 -18.08 -47.71
CA ALA A 317 -10.28 -18.40 -48.49
C ALA A 317 -10.44 -17.43 -49.67
N MET A 318 -10.15 -16.14 -49.48
CA MET A 318 -10.16 -15.13 -50.55
C MET A 318 -9.03 -15.34 -51.57
N GLU A 319 -7.84 -15.75 -51.12
CA GLU A 319 -6.68 -16.02 -51.99
C GLU A 319 -6.90 -17.22 -52.93
N LYS A 320 -7.71 -18.20 -52.53
CA LYS A 320 -8.02 -19.40 -53.33
C LYS A 320 -9.26 -19.27 -54.24
N VAL A 321 -9.86 -18.09 -54.32
CA VAL A 321 -10.92 -17.82 -55.32
C VAL A 321 -10.25 -17.38 -56.61
N GLU A 322 -10.05 -18.30 -57.54
CA GLU A 322 -9.70 -17.94 -58.92
C GLU A 322 -10.93 -17.34 -59.61
N ILE A 323 -10.81 -16.08 -60.05
CA ILE A 323 -11.82 -15.39 -60.85
C ILE A 323 -11.37 -15.44 -62.31
N GLU A 324 -12.03 -16.26 -63.11
CA GLU A 324 -11.80 -16.32 -64.55
C GLU A 324 -12.71 -15.29 -65.25
N TYR A 325 -12.10 -14.28 -65.90
CA TYR A 325 -12.83 -13.22 -66.58
C TYR A 325 -13.05 -13.58 -68.05
N ASN A 326 -14.28 -13.96 -68.42
CA ASN A 326 -14.69 -14.17 -69.80
C ASN A 326 -15.97 -13.38 -70.11
N GLY A 327 -15.81 -12.11 -70.47
CA GLY A 327 -16.92 -11.24 -70.90
C GLY A 327 -17.91 -10.86 -69.78
N PRO A 328 -19.11 -10.33 -70.12
CA PRO A 328 -19.93 -9.53 -69.19
C PRO A 328 -20.64 -10.30 -68.07
N ILE A 329 -20.32 -11.58 -67.83
CA ILE A 329 -20.97 -12.39 -66.79
C ILE A 329 -19.90 -13.15 -65.97
N LEU A 330 -19.74 -12.75 -64.71
CA LEU A 330 -18.91 -13.44 -63.71
C LEU A 330 -19.62 -14.70 -63.20
N LYS A 331 -18.99 -15.87 -63.32
CA LYS A 331 -19.42 -17.11 -62.63
C LYS A 331 -18.39 -17.52 -61.58
N VAL A 332 -18.84 -17.68 -60.33
CA VAL A 332 -18.03 -18.19 -59.21
C VAL A 332 -18.10 -19.72 -59.21
N LYS A 333 -16.96 -20.41 -59.27
CA LYS A 333 -16.90 -21.86 -59.00
C LYS A 333 -16.97 -22.08 -57.48
N GLU A 334 -17.91 -22.90 -57.00
CA GLU A 334 -17.97 -23.28 -55.59
C GLU A 334 -16.72 -24.09 -55.20
N ALA A 335 -16.09 -23.68 -54.10
CA ALA A 335 -14.89 -24.32 -53.56
C ALA A 335 -15.18 -25.76 -53.09
N ASN A 336 -14.27 -26.69 -53.41
CA ASN A 336 -14.43 -28.12 -53.15
C ASN A 336 -14.25 -28.43 -51.64
N LYS A 337 -15.29 -29.00 -51.00
CA LYS A 337 -15.39 -29.19 -49.52
C LYS A 337 -14.26 -30.02 -48.90
N GLU A 338 -13.56 -30.86 -49.66
CA GLU A 338 -12.48 -31.71 -49.14
C GLU A 338 -11.18 -30.94 -48.84
N GLN A 339 -10.87 -29.90 -49.62
CA GLN A 339 -9.66 -29.08 -49.42
C GLN A 339 -9.69 -28.25 -48.12
N PHE A 340 -10.87 -28.09 -47.52
CA PHE A 340 -11.07 -27.40 -46.24
C PHE A 340 -10.62 -28.26 -45.04
N LYS A 341 -10.55 -29.60 -45.18
CA LYS A 341 -10.14 -30.51 -44.10
C LYS A 341 -8.62 -30.60 -43.93
N GLU A 342 -7.85 -30.51 -45.02
CA GLU A 342 -6.37 -30.64 -44.97
C GLU A 342 -5.68 -29.44 -44.33
N GLY A 343 -6.12 -28.20 -44.64
CA GLY A 343 -5.59 -26.99 -44.01
C GLY A 343 -5.80 -26.92 -42.49
N LYS A 344 -6.72 -27.72 -41.94
CA LYS A 344 -6.96 -27.83 -40.50
C LYS A 344 -5.89 -28.70 -39.80
N LYS A 345 -5.21 -29.61 -40.50
CA LYS A 345 -4.24 -30.57 -39.92
C LYS A 345 -2.85 -29.94 -39.69
N GLU A 346 -2.36 -29.11 -40.61
CA GLU A 346 -1.04 -28.46 -40.49
C GLU A 346 -0.95 -27.47 -39.31
N ILE A 347 -2.07 -26.84 -38.92
CA ILE A 347 -2.13 -25.88 -37.81
C ILE A 347 -1.91 -26.54 -36.44
N PHE A 348 -2.18 -27.86 -36.30
CA PHE A 348 -2.02 -28.56 -35.03
C PHE A 348 -0.60 -29.03 -34.73
N GLN A 349 0.31 -29.03 -35.70
CA GLN A 349 1.72 -29.43 -35.49
C GLN A 349 2.59 -28.31 -34.91
N ASN A 350 2.19 -27.04 -35.03
CA ASN A 350 2.98 -25.90 -34.55
C ASN A 350 2.62 -25.42 -33.13
N LYS A 351 2.26 -26.37 -32.26
CA LYS A 351 1.76 -26.12 -30.89
C LYS A 351 2.88 -26.03 -29.83
N GLU A 352 4.11 -26.40 -30.17
CA GLU A 352 5.22 -26.57 -29.21
C GLU A 352 6.03 -25.31 -28.90
N THR A 353 5.86 -24.21 -29.65
CA THR A 353 6.68 -22.99 -29.46
C THR A 353 6.01 -21.88 -28.64
N LEU A 354 4.77 -22.06 -28.19
CA LEU A 354 4.08 -21.08 -27.32
C LEU A 354 4.23 -21.48 -25.85
N TYR A 355 5.41 -21.18 -25.29
CA TYR A 355 5.71 -21.30 -23.87
C TYR A 355 4.76 -20.45 -23.00
N ASN A 356 3.70 -21.11 -22.55
CA ASN A 356 2.97 -21.01 -21.29
C ASN A 356 3.18 -19.75 -20.43
N VAL A 357 2.39 -18.70 -20.71
CA VAL A 357 2.14 -17.56 -19.80
C VAL A 357 1.80 -18.04 -18.37
N LYS A 358 1.18 -19.22 -18.23
CA LYS A 358 0.90 -19.90 -16.95
C LYS A 358 2.17 -20.20 -16.13
N GLU A 359 3.25 -20.63 -16.77
CA GLU A 359 4.52 -20.91 -16.08
C GLU A 359 5.26 -19.62 -15.73
N ALA A 360 5.23 -18.62 -16.63
CA ALA A 360 5.75 -17.29 -16.33
C ALA A 360 5.03 -16.66 -15.12
N VAL A 361 3.70 -16.69 -15.11
CA VAL A 361 2.86 -16.17 -14.00
C VAL A 361 3.03 -16.98 -12.72
N ASN A 362 3.11 -18.31 -12.78
CA ASN A 362 3.40 -19.13 -11.59
C ASN A 362 4.81 -18.90 -11.04
N SER A 363 5.80 -18.67 -11.91
CA SER A 363 7.17 -18.35 -11.49
C SER A 363 7.26 -16.97 -10.81
N LEU A 364 6.52 -15.98 -11.33
CA LEU A 364 6.32 -14.66 -10.70
C LEU A 364 5.63 -14.81 -9.36
N GLY A 365 4.52 -15.57 -9.32
CA GLY A 365 3.75 -15.90 -8.13
C GLY A 365 4.59 -16.50 -7.00
N ASN A 366 5.64 -17.27 -7.31
CA ASN A 366 6.54 -17.89 -6.34
C ASN A 366 7.72 -16.99 -5.90
N ARG A 367 7.98 -15.87 -6.59
CA ARG A 367 9.10 -14.96 -6.33
C ARG A 367 8.73 -13.72 -5.51
N PHE A 368 7.45 -13.46 -5.29
CA PHE A 368 7.01 -12.31 -4.51
C PHE A 368 7.30 -12.49 -3.01
N ASN A 369 7.59 -11.39 -2.33
CA ASN A 369 7.74 -11.36 -0.87
C ASN A 369 6.46 -10.83 -0.22
N SER A 370 6.32 -10.97 1.10
CA SER A 370 5.09 -10.59 1.84
C SER A 370 4.61 -9.15 1.64
N VAL A 371 5.50 -8.25 1.21
CA VAL A 371 5.18 -6.86 0.89
C VAL A 371 4.53 -6.76 -0.48
N THR A 372 5.08 -7.41 -1.51
CA THR A 372 4.54 -7.37 -2.87
C THR A 372 3.17 -8.05 -2.98
N TYR A 373 2.95 -9.13 -2.23
CA TYR A 373 1.63 -9.80 -2.19
C TYR A 373 0.53 -8.94 -1.57
N SER A 374 0.87 -8.15 -0.55
CA SER A 374 -0.09 -7.30 0.14
C SER A 374 -0.57 -6.16 -0.76
N ILE A 375 0.31 -5.59 -1.58
CA ILE A 375 -0.02 -4.55 -2.57
C ILE A 375 -0.95 -5.11 -3.65
N PHE A 376 -0.68 -6.32 -4.14
CA PHE A 376 -1.47 -6.95 -5.19
C PHE A 376 -2.90 -7.30 -4.76
N ILE A 377 -3.07 -7.99 -3.62
CA ILE A 377 -4.41 -8.34 -3.11
C ILE A 377 -5.21 -7.09 -2.79
N PHE A 378 -4.57 -6.07 -2.22
CA PHE A 378 -5.23 -4.82 -1.92
C PHE A 378 -5.75 -4.11 -3.18
N GLY A 379 -4.95 -4.10 -4.26
CA GLY A 379 -5.39 -3.61 -5.57
C GLY A 379 -6.57 -4.41 -6.12
N VAL A 380 -6.56 -5.74 -6.00
CA VAL A 380 -7.66 -6.59 -6.48
C VAL A 380 -8.94 -6.42 -5.64
N VAL A 381 -8.83 -6.39 -4.32
CA VAL A 381 -9.98 -6.14 -3.42
C VAL A 381 -10.54 -4.74 -3.65
N LEU A 382 -9.69 -3.75 -3.91
CA LEU A 382 -10.10 -2.40 -4.26
C LEU A 382 -10.91 -2.38 -5.56
N VAL A 383 -10.42 -3.01 -6.62
CA VAL A 383 -11.14 -3.09 -7.90
C VAL A 383 -12.49 -3.77 -7.71
N ILE A 384 -12.56 -4.85 -6.93
CA ILE A 384 -13.82 -5.54 -6.63
C ILE A 384 -14.77 -4.64 -5.83
N CYS A 385 -14.29 -3.96 -4.79
CA CYS A 385 -15.10 -3.03 -4.00
C CYS A 385 -15.59 -1.84 -4.84
N LEU A 386 -14.76 -1.28 -5.72
CA LEU A 386 -15.14 -0.22 -6.65
C LEU A 386 -16.21 -0.69 -7.64
N VAL A 387 -16.06 -1.89 -8.21
CA VAL A 387 -17.07 -2.48 -9.12
C VAL A 387 -18.40 -2.76 -8.41
N VAL A 388 -18.36 -3.13 -7.13
CA VAL A 388 -19.58 -3.36 -6.32
C VAL A 388 -20.25 -2.05 -5.90
N LEU A 389 -19.49 -0.98 -5.67
CA LEU A 389 -19.99 0.33 -5.24
C LEU A 389 -20.49 1.22 -6.39
N ILE A 390 -20.16 0.88 -7.65
CA ILE A 390 -20.64 1.58 -8.86
C ILE A 390 -22.02 1.02 -9.32
N LYS A 391 -22.55 0.00 -8.66
CA LYS A 391 -23.95 -0.41 -8.75
C LYS A 391 -24.74 0.21 -7.62
#